data_AF-A0ABD6AJU4-F1
#
_entry.id   AF-A0ABD6AJU4-F1
#
_cell.length_a   1.000
_cell.length_b   1.000
_cell.length_c   1.000
_cell.angle_alpha   90.00
_cell.angle_beta   90.00
_cell.angle_gamma   90.00
#
_symmetry.space_group_name_H-M   'P 1'
#
loop_
_entity.id
_entity.type
_entity.pdbx_description
1 polymer ?
#
loop_
_entity_poly.entity_id
_entity_poly.type
_entity_poly.pdbx_seq_one_letter_code
_entity_poly.pdbx_strand_id
1 'polypeptide(L)'
;MVSLTLLSTALMGLLAAATFLAVAKVGARRTAPGTDASHDRYAVVVGALRDFVRRPVVWAVTFVVVTVGIGAVALLAVGSFGLPEGLSGSLLGVTYAAVGLLVTGFVFLGAYFSARGRGLGNAHGVAAGSFAAGLVFLVLIAVQLLVGVIG
;
A
#
# COMPACT_ATOMS: atom_id res chain seq x y z
N MET A 1 10.23 33.25 17.47
CA MET A 1 9.32 32.20 16.97
C MET A 1 9.85 31.50 15.71
N VAL A 2 10.48 32.22 14.76
CA VAL A 2 11.06 31.63 13.53
C VAL A 2 12.27 30.71 13.79
N SER A 3 13.12 31.05 14.76
CA SER A 3 14.29 30.21 15.11
C SER A 3 13.89 28.83 15.66
N LEU A 4 12.81 28.76 16.45
CA LEU A 4 12.35 27.51 17.08
C LEU A 4 11.67 26.57 16.07
N THR A 5 10.97 27.13 15.07
CA THR A 5 10.39 26.37 13.96
C THR A 5 11.46 25.88 12.99
N LEU A 6 12.47 26.69 12.66
CA LEU A 6 13.61 26.24 11.87
C LEU A 6 14.44 25.16 12.58
N LEU A 7 14.68 25.31 13.89
CA LEU A 7 15.36 24.32 14.71
C LEU A 7 14.57 23.01 14.78
N SER A 8 13.24 23.09 14.96
CA SER A 8 12.35 21.92 14.98
C SER A 8 12.34 21.20 13.63
N THR A 9 12.22 21.93 12.52
CA THR A 9 12.25 21.34 11.17
C THR A 9 13.60 20.69 10.87
N ALA A 10 14.71 21.34 11.25
CA ALA A 10 16.04 20.77 11.10
C ALA A 10 16.20 19.49 11.94
N LEU A 11 15.76 19.50 13.20
CA LEU A 11 15.78 18.32 14.08
C LEU A 11 14.92 17.19 13.52
N MET A 12 13.70 17.48 13.06
CA MET A 12 12.79 16.48 12.47
C MET A 12 13.40 15.87 11.20
N GLY A 13 14.02 16.70 10.35
CA GLY A 13 14.71 16.25 9.14
C GLY A 13 15.91 15.37 9.45
N LEU A 14 16.69 15.73 10.48
CA LEU A 14 17.85 14.95 10.94
C LEU A 14 17.42 13.62 11.56
N LEU A 15 16.33 13.61 12.33
CA LEU A 15 15.71 12.40 12.85
C LEU A 15 15.24 11.47 11.73
N ALA A 16 14.53 12.01 10.74
CA ALA A 16 14.08 11.24 9.59
C ALA A 16 15.26 10.64 8.79
N ALA A 17 16.31 11.43 8.54
CA ALA A 17 17.53 10.95 7.89
C ALA A 17 18.24 9.87 8.71
N ALA A 18 18.34 10.03 10.03
CA ALA A 18 18.94 9.06 10.93
C ALA A 18 18.15 7.75 10.97
N THR A 19 16.81 7.81 11.02
CA THR A 19 15.96 6.62 10.94
C THR A 19 16.12 5.91 9.60
N PHE A 20 16.17 6.66 8.50
CA PHE A 20 16.39 6.09 7.16
C PHE A 20 17.75 5.38 7.06
N LEU A 21 18.81 6.00 7.57
CA LEU A 21 20.16 5.41 7.65
C LEU A 21 20.19 4.17 8.54
N ALA A 22 19.49 4.19 9.68
CA ALA A 22 19.40 3.05 10.59
C ALA A 22 18.69 1.86 9.91
N VAL A 23 17.57 2.11 9.24
CA VAL A 23 16.83 1.08 8.48
C VAL A 23 17.67 0.52 7.33
N ALA A 24 18.37 1.38 6.58
CA ALA A 24 19.27 0.96 5.51
C ALA A 24 20.40 0.06 6.02
N LYS A 25 20.99 0.40 7.18
CA LYS A 25 22.05 -0.38 7.82
C LYS A 25 21.56 -1.73 8.33
N VAL A 26 20.32 -1.81 8.82
CA VAL A 26 19.68 -3.08 9.22
C VAL A 26 19.37 -3.94 7.99
N GLY A 27 18.93 -3.33 6.88
CA GLY A 27 18.72 -4.03 5.60
C GLY A 27 20.00 -4.66 5.04
N ALA A 28 21.13 -3.96 5.14
CA ALA A 28 22.44 -4.45 4.70
C ALA A 28 23.01 -5.61 5.54
N ARG A 29 22.51 -5.84 6.77
CA ARG A 29 22.98 -6.89 7.68
C ARG A 29 22.20 -8.19 7.63
N ARG A 30 21.22 -8.33 6.74
CA ARG A 30 20.51 -9.60 6.55
C ARG A 30 21.41 -10.59 5.82
N THR A 31 22.18 -11.38 6.57
CA THR A 31 22.65 -12.69 6.13
C THR A 31 21.45 -13.55 5.77
N ALA A 32 21.48 -14.19 4.60
CA ALA A 32 20.43 -15.07 4.13
C ALA A 32 20.14 -16.15 5.20
N PRO A 33 18.86 -16.43 5.54
CA PRO A 33 18.54 -17.47 6.50
C PRO A 33 19.15 -18.80 6.05
N GLY A 34 20.01 -19.37 6.90
CA GLY A 34 20.61 -20.68 6.71
C GLY A 34 19.52 -21.75 6.64
N THR A 35 19.69 -22.64 5.67
CA THR A 35 18.87 -23.82 5.39
C THR A 35 19.06 -24.91 6.43
N ASP A 36 18.66 -24.68 7.69
CA ASP A 36 18.72 -25.70 8.74
C ASP A 36 17.32 -26.18 9.15
N ALA A 37 16.98 -27.32 8.54
CA ALA A 37 16.17 -28.45 9.01
C ALA A 37 15.40 -28.32 10.34
N SER A 38 14.32 -27.54 10.35
CA SER A 38 13.13 -27.87 11.15
C SER A 38 11.93 -27.83 10.23
N HIS A 39 10.91 -28.66 10.45
CA HIS A 39 9.69 -28.70 9.64
C HIS A 39 9.12 -27.29 9.47
N ASP A 40 9.43 -26.68 8.33
CA ASP A 40 9.25 -25.26 8.12
C ASP A 40 7.77 -24.99 7.83
N ARG A 41 6.98 -24.81 8.91
CA ARG A 41 5.55 -24.45 8.83
C ARG A 41 5.37 -23.23 7.93
N TYR A 42 6.34 -22.33 7.88
CA TYR A 42 6.30 -21.20 6.98
C TYR A 42 6.36 -21.66 5.52
N ALA A 43 7.28 -22.54 5.14
CA ALA A 43 7.32 -23.09 3.79
C ALA A 43 6.03 -23.83 3.41
N VAL A 44 5.42 -24.58 4.35
CA VAL A 44 4.15 -25.27 4.12
C VAL A 44 3.00 -24.28 3.90
N VAL A 45 2.88 -23.26 4.75
CA VAL A 45 1.83 -22.23 4.64
C VAL A 45 2.02 -21.40 3.37
N VAL A 46 3.26 -21.00 3.05
CA VAL A 46 3.59 -20.25 1.82
C VAL A 46 3.34 -21.10 0.59
N GLY A 47 3.62 -22.41 0.64
CA GLY A 47 3.30 -23.36 -0.42
C GLY A 47 1.79 -23.45 -0.67
N ALA A 48 1.02 -23.71 0.37
CA ALA A 48 -0.44 -23.78 0.28
C ALA A 48 -1.06 -22.46 -0.21
N LEU A 49 -0.56 -21.32 0.29
CA LEU A 49 -1.03 -20.00 -0.14
C LEU A 49 -0.66 -19.71 -1.60
N ARG A 50 0.53 -20.12 -2.04
CA ARG A 50 0.96 -20.01 -3.45
C ARG A 50 0.05 -20.83 -4.36
N ASP A 51 -0.28 -22.05 -3.97
CA ASP A 51 -1.15 -22.93 -4.76
C ASP A 51 -2.57 -22.38 -4.85
N PHE A 52 -3.06 -21.78 -3.76
CA PHE A 52 -4.34 -21.09 -3.74
C PHE A 52 -4.35 -19.87 -4.68
N VAL A 53 -3.36 -18.97 -4.56
CA VAL A 53 -3.25 -17.74 -5.36
C VAL A 53 -3.02 -18.01 -6.85
N ARG A 54 -2.45 -19.17 -7.22
CA ARG A 54 -2.27 -19.55 -8.62
C ARG A 54 -3.55 -19.96 -9.35
N ARG A 55 -4.65 -20.21 -8.64
CA ARG A 55 -5.93 -20.58 -9.26
C ARG A 55 -6.61 -19.34 -9.85
N PRO A 56 -6.86 -19.26 -11.17
CA PRO A 56 -7.50 -18.09 -11.79
C PRO A 56 -8.87 -17.74 -11.20
N VAL A 57 -9.63 -18.76 -10.78
CA VAL A 57 -10.93 -18.61 -10.11
C VAL A 57 -10.82 -17.79 -8.82
N VAL A 58 -9.73 -17.91 -8.07
CA VAL A 58 -9.54 -17.16 -6.82
C VAL A 58 -9.49 -15.66 -7.10
N TRP A 59 -8.78 -15.25 -8.15
CA TRP A 59 -8.72 -13.84 -8.56
C TRP A 59 -10.06 -13.33 -9.06
N ALA A 60 -10.78 -14.12 -9.86
CA ALA A 60 -12.10 -13.75 -10.36
C ALA A 60 -13.11 -13.54 -9.22
N VAL A 61 -13.18 -14.49 -8.28
CA VAL A 61 -14.06 -14.40 -7.10
C VAL A 61 -13.66 -13.23 -6.21
N THR A 62 -12.36 -13.06 -5.94
CA THR A 62 -11.86 -11.93 -5.14
C THR A 62 -12.23 -10.60 -5.77
N PHE A 63 -12.06 -10.45 -7.08
CA PHE A 63 -12.47 -9.26 -7.81
C PHE A 63 -13.97 -8.99 -7.62
N VAL A 64 -14.83 -9.97 -7.87
CA VAL A 64 -16.28 -9.81 -7.70
C VAL A 64 -16.64 -9.41 -6.27
N VAL A 65 -16.10 -10.10 -5.28
CA VAL A 65 -16.39 -9.81 -3.85
C VAL A 65 -15.92 -8.40 -3.48
N VAL A 66 -14.72 -7.99 -3.90
CA VAL A 66 -14.19 -6.66 -3.62
C VAL A 66 -15.00 -5.59 -4.33
N THR A 67 -15.32 -5.76 -5.61
CA THR A 67 -16.10 -4.80 -6.39
C THR A 67 -17.51 -4.63 -5.85
N VAL A 68 -18.21 -5.74 -5.59
CA VAL A 68 -19.57 -5.71 -5.01
C VAL A 68 -19.53 -5.15 -3.59
N GLY A 69 -18.54 -5.53 -2.77
CA GLY A 69 -18.40 -5.04 -1.41
C GLY A 69 -18.17 -3.52 -1.36
N ILE A 70 -17.18 -3.02 -2.10
CA ILE A 70 -16.90 -1.58 -2.18
C ILE A 70 -18.10 -0.83 -2.78
N GLY A 71 -18.71 -1.37 -3.84
CA GLY A 71 -19.91 -0.80 -4.45
C GLY A 71 -21.09 -0.71 -3.48
N ALA A 72 -21.34 -1.76 -2.70
CA ALA A 72 -22.38 -1.77 -1.68
C ALA A 72 -22.12 -0.75 -0.57
N VAL A 73 -20.88 -0.64 -0.09
CA VAL A 73 -20.51 0.38 0.91
C VAL A 73 -20.69 1.78 0.35
N ALA A 74 -20.28 2.02 -0.90
CA ALA A 74 -20.48 3.30 -1.57
C ALA A 74 -21.98 3.66 -1.71
N LEU A 75 -22.80 2.68 -2.11
CA LEU A 75 -24.25 2.86 -2.21
C LEU A 75 -24.87 3.17 -0.85
N LEU A 76 -24.48 2.46 0.21
CA LEU A 76 -24.95 2.76 1.57
C LEU A 76 -24.52 4.16 2.02
N ALA A 77 -23.33 4.60 1.63
CA ALA A 77 -22.80 5.89 2.04
C ALA A 77 -23.48 7.08 1.36
N VAL A 78 -23.89 6.94 0.09
CA VAL A 78 -24.57 8.00 -0.69
C VAL A 78 -26.09 7.89 -0.63
N GLY A 79 -26.62 6.68 -0.44
CA GLY A 79 -28.05 6.41 -0.44
C GLY A 79 -28.75 6.94 0.82
N SER A 80 -29.97 7.44 0.65
CA SER A 80 -30.82 7.93 1.74
C SER A 80 -31.50 6.77 2.50
N PHE A 81 -30.72 5.85 3.04
CA PHE A 81 -31.24 4.64 3.73
C PHE A 81 -31.60 4.89 5.21
N GLY A 82 -31.68 6.16 5.65
CA GLY A 82 -31.96 6.50 7.04
C GLY A 82 -30.82 6.16 8.00
N LEU A 83 -29.57 6.16 7.52
CA LEU A 83 -28.40 5.93 8.36
C LEU A 83 -28.19 7.08 9.37
N PRO A 84 -27.64 6.80 10.56
CA PRO A 84 -27.30 7.83 11.53
C PRO A 84 -26.41 8.92 10.95
N GLU A 85 -26.65 10.17 11.36
CA GLU A 85 -25.83 11.32 10.96
C GLU A 85 -24.36 11.08 11.33
N GLY A 86 -23.46 11.17 10.34
CA GLY A 86 -22.02 10.91 10.48
C GLY A 86 -21.53 9.52 10.02
N LEU A 87 -22.42 8.52 9.95
CA LEU A 87 -22.05 7.17 9.49
C LEU A 87 -21.80 7.15 7.98
N SER A 88 -22.62 7.86 7.20
CA SER A 88 -22.45 8.02 5.75
C SER A 88 -21.10 8.64 5.37
N GLY A 89 -20.66 9.70 6.08
CA GLY A 89 -19.36 10.32 5.84
C GLY A 89 -18.19 9.38 6.13
N SER A 90 -18.29 8.60 7.21
CA SER A 90 -17.28 7.58 7.55
C SER A 90 -17.22 6.46 6.52
N LEU A 91 -18.36 5.97 6.03
CA LEU A 91 -18.44 4.95 4.99
C LEU A 91 -17.86 5.45 3.66
N LEU A 92 -18.10 6.72 3.29
CA LEU A 92 -17.46 7.34 2.14
C LEU A 92 -15.93 7.41 2.31
N GLY A 93 -15.45 7.83 3.47
CA GLY A 93 -14.01 7.86 3.78
C GLY A 93 -13.36 6.49 3.66
N VAL A 94 -13.99 5.44 4.21
CA VAL A 94 -13.52 4.05 4.09
C VAL A 94 -13.51 3.60 2.63
N THR A 95 -14.55 3.94 1.86
CA THR A 95 -14.63 3.63 0.43
C THR A 95 -13.48 4.27 -0.34
N TYR A 96 -13.23 5.58 -0.13
CA TYR A 96 -12.13 6.28 -0.79
C TYR A 96 -10.77 5.71 -0.39
N ALA A 97 -10.57 5.37 0.88
CA ALA A 97 -9.33 4.74 1.34
C ALA A 97 -9.13 3.36 0.69
N ALA A 98 -10.17 2.54 0.61
CA ALA A 98 -10.11 1.23 -0.02
C ALA A 98 -9.79 1.33 -1.51
N VAL A 99 -10.47 2.22 -2.24
CA VAL A 99 -10.21 2.47 -3.66
C VAL A 99 -8.79 3.01 -3.88
N GLY A 100 -8.36 3.99 -3.07
CA GLY A 100 -7.00 4.54 -3.14
C GLY A 100 -5.92 3.48 -2.91
N LEU A 101 -6.16 2.58 -1.96
CA LEU A 101 -5.26 1.45 -1.69
C LEU A 101 -5.21 0.47 -2.87
N LEU A 102 -6.37 0.13 -3.46
CA LEU A 102 -6.43 -0.74 -4.64
C LEU A 102 -5.70 -0.12 -5.84
N VAL A 103 -5.90 1.16 -6.11
CA VAL A 103 -5.21 1.88 -7.19
C VAL A 103 -3.70 1.89 -6.95
N THR A 104 -3.27 2.20 -5.73
CA THR A 104 -1.85 2.21 -5.37
C THR A 104 -1.24 0.81 -5.51
N GLY A 105 -1.93 -0.22 -5.03
CA GLY A 105 -1.51 -1.61 -5.14
C GLY A 105 -1.42 -2.06 -6.60
N PHE A 106 -2.40 -1.69 -7.44
CA PHE A 106 -2.41 -1.99 -8.87
C PHE A 106 -1.21 -1.35 -9.58
N VAL A 107 -0.96 -0.06 -9.33
CA VAL A 107 0.17 0.68 -9.92
C VAL A 107 1.51 0.07 -9.47
N PHE A 108 1.64 -0.26 -8.19
CA PHE A 108 2.82 -0.92 -7.64
C PHE A 108 3.05 -2.29 -8.28
N LEU A 109 2.05 -3.18 -8.29
CA LEU A 109 2.15 -4.52 -8.87
C LEU A 109 2.43 -4.45 -10.38
N GLY A 110 1.78 -3.53 -11.10
CA GLY A 110 1.99 -3.30 -12.53
C GLY A 110 3.44 -2.90 -12.81
N ALA A 111 3.98 -1.93 -12.07
CA ALA A 111 5.38 -1.53 -12.19
C ALA A 111 6.33 -2.68 -11.83
N TYR A 112 6.07 -3.41 -10.74
CA TYR A 112 6.85 -4.57 -10.31
C TYR A 112 6.91 -5.65 -11.40
N PHE A 113 5.75 -6.10 -11.90
CA PHE A 113 5.69 -7.16 -12.92
C PHE A 113 6.22 -6.68 -14.27
N SER A 114 6.08 -5.40 -14.61
CA SER A 114 6.68 -4.85 -15.83
C SER A 114 8.21 -4.84 -15.81
N ALA A 115 8.82 -4.61 -14.64
CA ALA A 115 10.26 -4.71 -14.46
C ALA A 115 10.71 -6.19 -14.52
N ARG A 116 9.95 -7.08 -13.88
CA ARG A 116 10.21 -8.53 -13.92
C ARG A 116 10.07 -9.12 -15.33
N GLY A 117 9.09 -8.68 -16.11
CA GLY A 117 8.88 -9.11 -17.50
C GLY A 117 10.02 -8.71 -18.44
N ARG A 118 10.83 -7.71 -18.05
CA ARG A 118 12.06 -7.31 -18.76
C ARG A 118 13.31 -8.05 -18.29
N GLY A 119 13.16 -9.11 -17.49
CA GLY A 119 14.28 -9.90 -16.97
C GLY A 119 15.00 -9.29 -15.77
N LEU A 120 14.52 -8.18 -15.21
CA LEU A 120 15.13 -7.56 -14.04
C LEU A 120 14.84 -8.35 -12.75
N GLY A 121 15.78 -8.32 -11.80
CA GLY A 121 15.65 -9.01 -10.51
C GLY A 121 14.58 -8.42 -9.59
N ASN A 122 14.24 -9.14 -8.52
CA ASN A 122 13.21 -8.70 -7.55
C ASN A 122 13.49 -7.32 -6.94
N ALA A 123 14.75 -6.96 -6.70
CA ALA A 123 15.11 -5.66 -6.15
C ALA A 123 14.72 -4.51 -7.07
N HIS A 124 14.93 -4.66 -8.38
CA HIS A 124 14.56 -3.64 -9.37
C HIS A 124 13.05 -3.51 -9.51
N GLY A 125 12.32 -4.63 -9.44
CA GLY A 125 10.86 -4.61 -9.45
C GLY A 125 10.29 -3.89 -8.23
N VAL A 126 10.84 -4.13 -7.03
CA VAL A 126 10.42 -3.42 -5.82
C VAL A 126 10.76 -1.94 -5.89
N ALA A 127 11.93 -1.57 -6.40
CA ALA A 127 12.31 -0.17 -6.60
C ALA A 127 11.35 0.56 -7.56
N ALA A 128 11.03 -0.05 -8.71
CA ALA A 128 10.09 0.49 -9.68
C ALA A 128 8.66 0.62 -9.09
N GLY A 129 8.21 -0.41 -8.37
CA GLY A 129 6.93 -0.41 -7.67
C GLY A 129 6.84 0.72 -6.64
N SER A 130 7.84 0.86 -5.77
CA SER A 130 7.87 1.89 -4.73
C SER A 130 7.91 3.29 -5.30
N PHE A 131 8.66 3.49 -6.40
CA PHE A 131 8.67 4.77 -7.11
C PHE A 131 7.29 5.11 -7.69
N ALA A 132 6.63 4.14 -8.33
CA ALA A 132 5.29 4.33 -8.88
C ALA A 132 4.24 4.59 -7.79
N ALA A 133 4.30 3.88 -6.66
CA ALA A 133 3.45 4.15 -5.51
C ALA A 133 3.68 5.55 -4.91
N GLY A 134 4.94 6.00 -4.86
CA GLY A 134 5.28 7.38 -4.47
C GLY A 134 4.68 8.43 -5.40
N LEU A 135 4.65 8.19 -6.72
CA LEU A 135 3.98 9.07 -7.67
C LEU A 135 2.46 9.13 -7.44
N VAL A 136 1.82 7.99 -7.15
CA VAL A 136 0.39 7.97 -6.78
C VAL A 136 0.14 8.83 -5.55
N PHE A 137 1.01 8.73 -4.54
CA PHE A 137 0.91 9.56 -3.34
C PHE A 137 1.10 11.06 -3.63
N LEU A 138 2.04 11.43 -4.50
CA LEU A 138 2.20 12.82 -4.95
C LEU A 138 0.96 13.34 -5.68
N VAL A 139 0.33 12.52 -6.53
CA VAL A 139 -0.93 12.86 -7.20
C VAL A 139 -2.04 13.09 -6.17
N LEU A 140 -2.16 12.23 -5.15
CA LEU A 140 -3.13 12.41 -4.07
C LEU A 140 -2.93 13.74 -3.34
N ILE A 141 -1.68 14.08 -3.01
CA ILE A 141 -1.36 15.38 -2.40
C ILE A 141 -1.73 16.54 -3.34
N ALA A 142 -1.39 16.44 -4.61
CA ALA A 142 -1.70 17.50 -5.58
C ALA A 142 -3.21 17.73 -5.72
N VAL A 143 -3.99 16.65 -5.83
CA VAL A 143 -5.46 16.70 -5.87
C VAL A 143 -6.01 17.27 -4.57
N GLN A 144 -5.46 16.86 -3.43
CA GLN A 144 -5.86 17.40 -2.12
C GLN A 144 -5.62 18.91 -2.02
N LEU A 145 -4.48 19.41 -2.50
CA LEU A 145 -4.17 20.84 -2.47
C LEU A 145 -5.02 21.64 -3.46
N LEU A 146 -5.41 21.06 -4.59
CA LEU A 146 -6.21 21.73 -5.63
C LEU A 146 -7.69 21.79 -5.26
N VAL A 147 -8.24 20.68 -4.75
CA VAL A 147 -9.70 20.50 -4.57
C VAL A 147 -10.11 20.59 -3.09
N GLY A 148 -9.20 20.37 -2.14
CA GLY A 148 -9.50 20.47 -0.71
C GLY A 148 -10.41 19.35 -0.20
N VAL A 149 -10.17 18.09 -0.61
CA VAL A 149 -11.10 16.96 -0.39
C VAL A 149 -11.05 16.39 1.04
N ILE A 150 -9.90 16.45 1.70
CA ILE A 150 -9.69 16.06 3.10
C ILE A 150 -9.76 17.33 3.94
N GLY A 151 -10.97 17.75 4.29
CA GLY A 151 -11.28 18.88 5.16
C GLY A 151 -12.56 18.59 5.92
#